data_AF-A0A5C2MAJ8-F1
#
_entry.id   AF-A0A5C2MAJ8-F1
#
_cell.length_a   1.000
_cell.length_b   1.000
_cell.length_c   1.000
_cell.angle_alpha   90.00
_cell.angle_beta   90.00
_cell.angle_gamma   90.00
#
_symmetry.space_group_name_H-M   'P 1'
#
loop_
_entity.id
_entity.type
_entity.pdbx_description
1 polymer ?
#
loop_
_entity_poly.entity_id
_entity_poly.type
_entity_poly.pdbx_seq_one_letter_code
_entity_poly.pdbx_strand_id
1 'polypeptide(L)' 'MQASRDNGSLPPPVLEFTEEESNTAIALFGCDCPLCLNALRQMRGQPPLNQLG' A
#
# COMPACT_ATOMS: atom_id res chain seq x y z
N MET A 1 -35.27 -10.83 -7.15
CA MET A 1 -34.69 -9.52 -7.48
C MET A 1 -33.22 -9.54 -7.06
N GLN A 2 -32.36 -9.11 -7.99
CA GLN A 2 -30.88 -9.16 -8.10
C GLN A 2 -30.08 -10.35 -7.53
N ALA A 3 -29.55 -11.14 -8.47
CA ALA A 3 -28.28 -11.85 -8.35
C ALA A 3 -27.12 -10.83 -8.41
N SER A 4 -26.33 -10.74 -7.34
CA SER A 4 -25.10 -9.94 -7.32
C SER A 4 -23.95 -10.78 -7.88
N ARG A 5 -23.39 -10.32 -8.99
CA ARG A 5 -22.30 -10.96 -9.72
C ARG A 5 -21.00 -10.78 -8.91
N ASP A 6 -20.61 -11.80 -8.15
CA ASP A 6 -19.21 -11.95 -7.75
C ASP A 6 -18.43 -12.43 -8.97
N ASN A 7 -17.89 -11.47 -9.72
CA ASN A 7 -17.17 -11.72 -10.96
C ASN A 7 -15.68 -11.87 -10.63
N GLY A 8 -15.28 -13.06 -10.16
CA GLY A 8 -13.90 -13.58 -10.21
C GLY A 8 -12.76 -12.57 -9.98
N SER A 9 -12.89 -11.70 -8.97
CA SER A 9 -11.86 -10.72 -8.66
C SER A 9 -10.79 -11.40 -7.82
N LEU A 10 -9.60 -11.61 -8.40
CA LEU A 10 -8.42 -11.90 -7.59
C LEU A 10 -8.36 -10.86 -6.46
N PRO A 11 -8.02 -11.26 -5.22
CA PRO A 11 -7.86 -10.30 -4.14
C PRO A 11 -6.91 -9.19 -4.62
N PRO A 12 -7.21 -7.91 -4.31
CA PRO A 12 -6.32 -6.82 -4.68
C PRO A 12 -4.91 -7.14 -4.19
N PRO A 13 -3.86 -6.82 -4.97
CA PRO A 13 -2.49 -7.11 -4.57
C PRO A 13 -2.25 -6.52 -3.19
N VAL A 14 -1.97 -7.40 -2.22
CA VAL A 14 -1.69 -7.01 -0.84
C VAL A 14 -0.31 -6.34 -0.85
N LEU A 15 -0.25 -5.08 -0.43
CA LEU A 15 1.01 -4.35 -0.33
C LEU A 15 1.79 -4.87 0.89
N GLU A 16 3.04 -5.27 0.69
CA GLU A 16 3.92 -5.70 1.78
C GLU A 16 4.71 -4.52 2.35
N PHE A 17 4.25 -4.01 3.50
CA PHE A 17 4.95 -3.02 4.33
C PHE A 17 4.91 -3.43 5.80
N THR A 18 5.87 -2.94 6.59
CA THR A 18 5.93 -3.22 8.04
C THR A 18 5.09 -2.22 8.83
N GLU A 19 4.70 -2.58 10.06
CA GLU A 19 4.05 -1.65 10.99
C GLU A 19 4.93 -0.42 11.26
N GLU A 20 6.25 -0.59 11.32
CA GLU A 20 7.21 0.51 11.45
C GLU A 20 7.13 1.49 10.27
N GLU A 21 7.03 0.98 9.03
CA GLU A 21 6.88 1.81 7.84
C GLU A 21 5.56 2.61 7.88
N SER A 22 4.45 1.97 8.26
CA SER A 22 3.15 2.64 8.44
C SER A 22 3.22 3.74 9.50
N ASN A 23 3.72 3.41 10.70
CA ASN A 23 3.85 4.37 11.80
C ASN A 23 4.76 5.56 11.43
N THR A 24 5.85 5.30 10.71
CA THR A 24 6.76 6.36 10.24
C THR A 24 6.09 7.23 9.18
N ALA A 25 5.35 6.64 8.24
CA ALA A 25 4.62 7.40 7.22
C ALA A 25 3.52 8.28 7.85
N ILE A 26 2.80 7.77 8.85
CA ILE A 26 1.82 8.55 9.62
C ILE A 26 2.53 9.70 10.36
N ALA A 27 3.67 9.44 11.00
CA ALA A 27 4.41 10.47 11.74
C ALA A 27 4.94 11.59 10.83
N LEU A 28 5.38 11.27 9.60
CA LEU A 28 5.97 12.24 8.67
C LEU A 28 4.93 12.95 7.79
N PHE A 29 3.89 12.25 7.36
CA PHE A 29 2.94 12.71 6.33
C PHE A 29 1.49 12.80 6.82
N GLY A 30 1.19 12.28 8.03
CA GLY A 30 -0.17 12.20 8.56
C GLY A 30 -1.03 11.10 7.95
N CYS A 31 -0.45 10.23 7.10
CA CYS A 31 -1.14 9.14 6.41
C CYS A 31 -0.16 8.03 6.03
N ASP A 32 -0.60 6.77 6.01
CA ASP A 32 0.13 5.60 5.53
C ASP A 32 -0.40 5.05 4.19
N CYS A 33 -1.04 5.90 3.39
CA CYS A 33 -1.45 5.49 2.06
C CYS A 33 -0.24 5.11 1.18
N PRO A 34 -0.44 4.35 0.09
CA PRO A 34 0.67 3.86 -0.76
C PRO A 34 1.59 4.98 -1.27
N LEU A 35 1.06 6.19 -1.49
CA LEU A 35 1.84 7.36 -1.88
C LEU A 35 2.80 7.80 -0.76
N CYS A 36 2.31 7.90 0.47
CA CYS A 36 3.11 8.29 1.64
C CYS A 36 4.15 7.23 1.99
N LEU A 37 3.80 5.95 1.90
CA LEU A 37 4.76 4.85 2.06
C LEU A 37 5.84 4.88 0.97
N ASN A 38 5.48 5.14 -0.29
CA ASN A 38 6.45 5.28 -1.37
C ASN A 38 7.37 6.48 -1.19
N ALA A 39 6.85 7.61 -0.69
CA ALA A 39 7.66 8.77 -0.34
C ALA A 39 8.67 8.43 0.77
N LEU A 40 8.25 7.72 1.82
CA LEU A 40 9.14 7.22 2.87
C LEU A 40 10.23 6.30 2.30
N ARG A 41 9.84 5.33 1.45
CA ARG A 41 10.79 4.40 0.82
C ARG A 41 11.77 5.11 -0.10
N GLN A 42 11.34 6.11 -0.85
CA GLN A 42 12.24 6.95 -1.66
C GLN A 42 13.29 7.65 -0.79
N MET A 43 12.88 8.21 0.36
CA MET A 43 13.82 8.82 1.32
C MET A 43 14.81 7.81 1.92
N ARG A 44 14.39 6.55 2.07
CA ARG A 44 15.22 5.43 2.56
C ARG A 44 16.01 4.71 1.46
N GLY A 45 15.87 5.09 0.18
CA GLY A 45 16.49 4.41 -0.96
C GLY A 45 15.94 3.00 -1.22
N GLN A 46 14.70 2.74 -0.82
CA GLN A 46 14.00 1.46 -0.96
C GLN A 46 13.07 1.44 -2.19
N PRO A 47 12.77 0.26 -2.76
CA PRO A 47 11.85 0.13 -3.89
C PRO A 47 10.40 0.43 -3.48
N PRO A 48 9.58 1.03 -4.36
CA PRO A 48 8.21 1.38 -4.04
C PRO A 48 7.30 0.15 -3.97
N LEU A 49 6.21 0.26 -3.20
CA LEU A 49 5.24 -0.81 -2.92
C LEU A 49 4.45 -1.27 -4.15
N ASN A 50 4.34 -0.43 -5.18
CA ASN A 50 3.57 -0.71 -6.39
C ASN A 50 4.41 -1.35 -7.50
N GLN A 51 5.65 -1.73 -7.22
CA GLN A 51 6.46 -2.50 -8.16
C GLN A 51 6.29 -3.99 -7.85
N LEU A 52 5.27 -4.59 -8.45
CA LEU A 52 5.22 -6.04 -8.70
C LEU A 52 6.43 -6.38 -9.58
N GLY A 53 7.51 -6.85 -8.95
CA GLY A 53 8.59 -7.57 -9.60
C GLY A 53 8.27 -9.05 -9.63
#